data_AF-A0A6C0JTV6-F1
#
_entry.id   AF-A0A6C0JTV6-F1
#
_cell.length_a   1.000
_cell.length_b   1.000
_cell.length_c   1.000
_cell.angle_alpha   90.00
_cell.angle_beta   90.00
_cell.angle_gamma   90.00
#
_symmetry.space_group_name_H-M   'P 1'
#
loop_
_entity.id
_entity.type
_entity.pdbx_description
1 polymer ?
#
loop_
_entity_poly.entity_id
_entity_poly.type
_entity_poly.pdbx_seq_one_letter_code
_entity_poly.pdbx_strand_id
1 'polypeptide(L)'
;MKSFREFLNEGNPLSRLHSHIKSGRHFATLSAQRPVGEVTPEENIKRHKELKHKLSQQGYQTKEVEGHWEGGKEKSILVYAKDTGEKSGRDLHRDMLQHGKDYNQDSILYHNGHKAKIHGTNEIGYPGKNNTKQIGKIHFNRPESENQTEMKPKSNNPLKPGRTSKANARFDMSFKK
;
A
#
# COMPACT_ATOMS: atom_id res chain seq x y z
N MET A 1 10.46 26.19 2.77
CA MET A 1 9.82 24.86 2.88
C MET A 1 8.59 24.88 1.98
N LYS A 2 8.49 24.01 0.96
CA LYS A 2 7.32 24.00 0.05
C LYS A 2 6.06 23.63 0.83
N SER A 3 4.93 24.26 0.54
CA SER A 3 3.65 23.85 1.11
C SER A 3 3.27 22.44 0.65
N PHE A 4 2.47 21.73 1.46
CA PHE A 4 1.96 20.41 1.10
C PHE A 4 1.25 20.40 -0.26
N ARG A 5 0.57 21.51 -0.61
CA ARG A 5 -0.13 21.69 -1.88
C ARG A 5 0.82 21.83 -3.07
N GLU A 6 1.92 22.57 -2.89
CA GLU A 6 3.00 22.70 -3.89
C GLU A 6 3.73 21.37 -4.09
N PHE A 7 3.93 20.60 -3.03
CA PHE A 7 4.56 19.28 -3.09
C PHE A 7 3.72 18.22 -3.84
N LEU A 8 2.38 18.26 -3.71
CA LEU A 8 1.50 17.37 -4.46
C LEU A 8 1.40 17.76 -5.95
N ASN A 9 1.69 18.99 -6.34
CA ASN A 9 1.63 19.38 -7.76
C ASN A 9 2.81 18.84 -8.60
N GLU A 10 3.88 18.34 -7.96
CA GLU A 10 5.12 17.90 -8.62
C GLU A 10 5.11 16.43 -9.07
N GLY A 11 4.09 16.00 -9.83
CA GLY A 11 4.05 14.66 -10.43
C GLY A 11 4.24 13.51 -9.43
N ASN A 12 3.93 13.77 -8.16
CA ASN A 12 4.23 12.90 -7.04
C ASN A 12 3.22 11.73 -7.00
N PRO A 13 3.67 10.47 -6.83
CA PRO A 13 2.75 9.34 -6.66
C PRO A 13 1.77 9.51 -5.48
N LEU A 14 2.13 10.28 -4.44
CA LEU A 14 1.25 10.60 -3.30
C LEU A 14 0.07 11.49 -3.70
N SER A 15 0.19 12.29 -4.76
CA SER A 15 -0.91 13.15 -5.21
C SER A 15 -2.10 12.35 -5.69
N ARG A 16 -1.83 11.23 -6.38
CA ARG A 16 -2.88 10.32 -6.80
C ARG A 16 -3.51 9.60 -5.60
N LEU A 17 -2.70 9.12 -4.66
CA LEU A 17 -3.19 8.50 -3.43
C LEU A 17 -4.05 9.48 -2.62
N HIS A 18 -3.57 10.71 -2.43
CA HIS A 18 -4.29 11.77 -1.72
C HIS A 18 -5.60 12.17 -2.42
N SER A 19 -5.61 12.29 -3.75
CA SER A 19 -6.85 12.54 -4.51
C SER A 19 -7.86 11.40 -4.34
N HIS A 20 -7.40 10.15 -4.35
CA HIS A 20 -8.26 8.98 -4.11
C HIS A 20 -8.82 8.96 -2.69
N ILE A 21 -8.01 9.30 -1.68
CA ILE A 21 -8.48 9.44 -0.30
C ILE A 21 -9.55 10.54 -0.21
N LYS A 22 -9.29 11.72 -0.78
CA LYS A 22 -10.23 12.85 -0.78
C LYS A 22 -11.54 12.54 -1.49
N SER A 23 -11.50 11.72 -2.54
CA SER A 23 -12.71 11.31 -3.26
C SER A 23 -13.46 10.17 -2.56
N GLY A 24 -13.05 9.74 -1.36
CA GLY A 24 -13.66 8.61 -0.66
C GLY A 24 -13.41 7.27 -1.36
N ARG A 25 -12.32 7.16 -2.14
CA ARG A 25 -11.92 5.90 -2.79
C ARG A 25 -11.08 5.08 -1.82
N HIS A 26 -11.47 3.83 -1.64
CA HIS A 26 -10.80 2.93 -0.72
C HIS A 26 -9.54 2.38 -1.39
N PHE A 27 -8.56 1.99 -0.58
CA PHE A 27 -7.37 1.30 -1.05
C PHE A 27 -6.88 0.29 -0.02
N ALA A 28 -6.06 -0.64 -0.46
CA ALA A 28 -5.44 -1.64 0.38
C ALA A 28 -3.97 -1.84 -0.03
N THR A 29 -3.15 -2.33 0.89
CA THR A 29 -1.80 -2.78 0.60
C THR A 29 -1.63 -4.21 1.08
N LEU A 30 -1.13 -5.07 0.19
CA LEU A 30 -0.86 -6.48 0.46
C LEU A 30 0.44 -6.92 -0.22
N SER A 31 1.01 -8.03 0.25
CA SER A 31 2.27 -8.57 -0.24
C SER A 31 2.22 -10.10 -0.29
N ALA A 32 2.82 -10.63 -1.36
CA ALA A 32 3.01 -12.06 -1.56
C ALA A 32 4.37 -12.57 -1.06
N GLN A 33 5.26 -11.68 -0.59
CA GLN A 33 6.60 -12.04 -0.16
C GLN A 33 6.61 -12.79 1.16
N ARG A 34 7.46 -13.82 1.30
CA ARG A 34 7.70 -14.51 2.56
C ARG A 34 9.19 -14.54 2.92
N PRO A 35 9.55 -14.73 4.20
CA PRO A 35 10.93 -14.82 4.65
C PRO A 35 11.72 -15.90 3.90
N VAL A 36 13.03 -15.66 3.75
CA VAL A 36 13.96 -16.66 3.23
C VAL A 36 13.98 -17.84 4.21
N GLY A 37 13.56 -19.02 3.76
CA GLY A 37 13.36 -20.21 4.57
C GLY A 37 11.95 -20.79 4.43
N GLU A 38 10.94 -19.94 4.21
CA GLU A 38 9.59 -20.39 3.82
C GLU A 38 9.49 -20.55 2.29
N VAL A 39 10.06 -19.60 1.56
CA VAL A 39 10.09 -19.62 0.09
C VAL A 39 11.43 -19.09 -0.42
N THR A 40 11.81 -19.47 -1.64
CA THR A 40 13.04 -18.96 -2.27
C THR A 40 12.83 -17.54 -2.81
N PRO A 41 13.92 -16.77 -3.05
CA PRO A 41 13.83 -15.47 -3.71
C PRO A 41 13.15 -15.53 -5.09
N GLU A 42 13.40 -16.57 -5.89
CA GLU A 42 12.76 -16.75 -7.20
C GLU A 42 11.25 -16.98 -7.06
N GLU A 43 10.85 -17.79 -6.07
CA GLU A 43 9.44 -18.05 -5.79
C GLU A 43 8.73 -16.77 -5.32
N ASN A 44 9.38 -15.96 -4.48
CA ASN A 44 8.87 -14.64 -4.11
C ASN A 44 8.63 -13.73 -5.32
N ILE A 45 9.53 -13.74 -6.30
CA ILE A 45 9.37 -12.98 -7.55
C ILE A 45 8.17 -13.50 -8.35
N LYS A 46 8.01 -14.84 -8.44
CA LYS A 46 6.90 -15.49 -9.14
C LYS A 46 5.56 -15.17 -8.48
N ARG A 47 5.46 -15.35 -7.16
CA ARG A 47 4.26 -15.03 -6.35
C ARG A 47 3.84 -13.57 -6.49
N HIS A 48 4.79 -12.64 -6.45
CA HIS A 48 4.52 -11.21 -6.66
C HIS A 48 3.96 -10.93 -8.06
N LYS A 49 4.54 -11.53 -9.11
CA LYS A 49 4.04 -11.40 -10.48
C LYS A 49 2.65 -11.99 -10.65
N GLU A 50 2.40 -13.16 -10.06
CA GLU A 50 1.11 -13.84 -10.09
C GLU A 50 0.03 -13.01 -9.39
N LEU A 51 0.29 -12.52 -8.18
CA LEU A 51 -0.62 -11.64 -7.45
C LEU A 51 -0.96 -10.40 -8.29
N LYS A 52 0.04 -9.74 -8.86
CA LYS A 52 -0.16 -8.58 -9.75
C LYS A 52 -1.03 -8.93 -10.96
N HIS A 53 -0.83 -10.10 -11.56
CA HIS A 53 -1.63 -10.57 -12.69
C HIS A 53 -3.09 -10.82 -12.29
N LYS A 54 -3.33 -11.52 -11.16
CA LYS A 54 -4.68 -11.76 -10.62
C LYS A 54 -5.42 -10.45 -10.34
N LEU A 55 -4.75 -9.49 -9.70
CA LEU A 55 -5.34 -8.17 -9.42
C LEU A 55 -5.72 -7.42 -10.71
N SER A 56 -4.87 -7.51 -11.73
CA SER A 56 -5.17 -6.93 -13.05
C SER A 56 -6.35 -7.60 -13.74
N GLN A 57 -6.43 -8.94 -13.72
CA GLN A 57 -7.57 -9.68 -14.29
C GLN A 57 -8.87 -9.38 -13.57
N GLN A 58 -8.80 -9.15 -12.26
CA GLN A 58 -9.94 -8.72 -11.47
C GLN A 58 -10.35 -7.25 -11.75
N GLY A 59 -9.59 -6.50 -12.55
CA GLY A 59 -9.90 -5.12 -12.94
C GLY A 59 -9.46 -4.07 -11.92
N TYR A 60 -8.57 -4.41 -10.99
CA TYR A 60 -8.06 -3.45 -10.02
C TYR A 60 -6.94 -2.58 -10.58
N GLN A 61 -6.93 -1.31 -10.18
CA GLN A 61 -5.78 -0.45 -10.43
C GLN A 61 -4.74 -0.68 -9.33
N THR A 62 -3.53 -1.06 -9.71
CA THR A 62 -2.45 -1.39 -8.77
C THR A 62 -1.23 -0.49 -8.95
N LYS A 63 -0.48 -0.28 -7.87
CA LYS A 63 0.81 0.40 -7.86
C LYS A 63 1.77 -0.37 -6.96
N GLU A 64 2.96 -0.66 -7.47
CA GLU A 64 4.01 -1.29 -6.65
C GLU A 64 4.56 -0.28 -5.64
N VAL A 65 4.70 -0.74 -4.41
CA VAL A 65 5.20 0.01 -3.26
C VAL A 65 6.16 -0.86 -2.46
N GLU A 66 6.97 -0.25 -1.61
CA GLU A 66 7.89 -0.94 -0.70
C GLU A 66 7.46 -0.63 0.73
N GLY A 67 7.08 -1.64 1.50
CA GLY A 67 6.87 -1.53 2.94
C GLY A 67 8.22 -1.57 3.67
N HIS A 68 8.43 -0.68 4.62
CA HIS A 68 9.61 -0.62 5.48
C HIS A 68 9.17 -0.75 6.93
N TRP A 69 9.82 -1.63 7.68
CA TRP A 69 9.69 -1.77 9.13
C TRP A 69 11.08 -2.04 9.75
N GLU A 70 11.18 -2.05 11.07
CA GLU A 70 12.46 -2.20 11.81
C GLU A 70 13.28 -3.45 11.39
N GLY A 71 12.62 -4.47 10.84
CA GLY A 71 13.24 -5.74 10.43
C GLY A 71 13.51 -5.89 8.93
N GLY A 72 13.18 -4.90 8.08
CA GLY A 72 13.49 -5.00 6.65
C GLY A 72 12.55 -4.25 5.70
N LYS A 73 12.62 -4.67 4.44
CA LYS A 73 11.85 -4.12 3.32
C LYS A 73 11.05 -5.21 2.63
N GLU A 74 9.81 -4.92 2.28
CA GLU A 74 8.90 -5.81 1.56
C GLU A 74 8.40 -5.14 0.28
N LYS A 75 8.46 -5.87 -0.84
CA LYS A 75 7.74 -5.50 -2.05
C LYS A 75 6.26 -5.79 -1.85
N SER A 76 5.46 -4.74 -1.84
CA SER A 76 4.02 -4.82 -1.70
C SER A 76 3.31 -4.19 -2.90
N ILE A 77 2.01 -4.40 -2.97
CA ILE A 77 1.14 -3.84 -4.01
C ILE A 77 0.07 -3.02 -3.31
N LEU A 78 0.00 -1.74 -3.67
CA LEU A 78 -1.11 -0.87 -3.32
C LEU A 78 -2.21 -0.99 -4.37
N VAL A 79 -3.42 -1.30 -3.92
CA VAL A 79 -4.58 -1.63 -4.76
C VAL A 79 -5.70 -0.65 -4.45
N TYR A 80 -6.21 0.00 -5.48
CA TYR A 80 -7.36 0.91 -5.36
C TYR A 80 -8.66 0.17 -5.64
N ALA A 81 -9.70 0.51 -4.89
CA ALA A 81 -11.07 0.06 -5.20
C ALA A 81 -11.43 0.47 -6.64
N LYS A 82 -12.30 -0.28 -7.32
CA LYS A 82 -12.66 -0.01 -8.71
C LYS A 82 -13.33 1.35 -8.91
N ASP A 83 -14.13 1.75 -7.92
CA ASP A 83 -14.80 3.04 -7.84
C ASP A 83 -14.75 3.58 -6.40
N THR A 84 -15.29 4.78 -6.20
CA THR A 84 -15.58 5.41 -4.92
C THR A 84 -16.75 4.74 -4.19
N GLY A 85 -16.85 4.97 -2.88
CA GLY A 85 -17.98 4.52 -2.07
C GLY A 85 -17.86 3.11 -1.46
N GLU A 86 -18.75 2.84 -0.51
CA GLU A 86 -18.67 1.68 0.40
C GLU A 86 -18.84 0.33 -0.30
N LYS A 87 -19.61 0.24 -1.39
CA LYS A 87 -19.78 -1.02 -2.13
C LYS A 87 -18.44 -1.47 -2.73
N SER A 88 -17.82 -0.61 -3.53
CA SER A 88 -16.50 -0.85 -4.13
C SER A 88 -15.43 -1.07 -3.06
N GLY A 89 -15.55 -0.37 -1.93
CA GLY A 89 -14.73 -0.57 -0.75
C GLY A 89 -14.83 -1.96 -0.15
N ARG A 90 -16.04 -2.46 0.08
CA ARG A 90 -16.29 -3.81 0.61
C ARG A 90 -15.82 -4.90 -0.34
N ASP A 91 -16.04 -4.74 -1.63
CA ASP A 91 -15.55 -5.69 -2.65
C ASP A 91 -14.01 -5.74 -2.64
N LEU A 92 -13.35 -4.58 -2.64
CA LEU A 92 -11.89 -4.52 -2.47
C LEU A 92 -11.46 -5.22 -1.18
N HIS A 93 -12.09 -4.90 -0.06
CA HIS A 93 -11.69 -5.45 1.24
C HIS A 93 -11.80 -6.98 1.27
N ARG A 94 -12.92 -7.54 0.79
CA ARG A 94 -13.14 -8.98 0.70
C ARG A 94 -12.08 -9.64 -0.18
N ASP A 95 -11.87 -9.11 -1.38
CA ASP A 95 -10.96 -9.72 -2.35
C ASP A 95 -9.50 -9.66 -1.85
N MET A 96 -9.10 -8.57 -1.20
CA MET A 96 -7.75 -8.44 -0.65
C MET A 96 -7.53 -9.36 0.55
N LEU A 97 -8.55 -9.60 1.38
CA LEU A 97 -8.47 -10.59 2.45
C LEU A 97 -8.30 -12.00 1.90
N GLN A 98 -8.98 -12.33 0.80
CA GLN A 98 -8.81 -13.62 0.16
C GLN A 98 -7.38 -13.78 -0.38
N HIS A 99 -6.86 -12.78 -1.09
CA HIS A 99 -5.45 -12.82 -1.55
C HIS A 99 -4.46 -12.90 -0.40
N GLY A 100 -4.67 -12.14 0.69
CA GLY A 100 -3.82 -12.22 1.87
C GLY A 100 -3.78 -13.64 2.46
N LYS A 101 -4.92 -14.34 2.49
CA LYS A 101 -4.99 -15.77 2.88
C LYS A 101 -4.24 -16.67 1.90
N ASP A 102 -4.52 -16.53 0.60
CA ASP A 102 -3.94 -17.38 -0.45
C ASP A 102 -2.41 -17.28 -0.47
N TYR A 103 -1.87 -16.12 -0.13
CA TYR A 103 -0.43 -15.88 -0.07
C TYR A 103 0.17 -16.07 1.34
N ASN A 104 -0.60 -16.55 2.33
CA ASN A 104 -0.20 -16.70 3.73
C ASN A 104 0.38 -15.41 4.36
N GLN A 105 -0.21 -14.26 4.03
CA GLN A 105 0.15 -13.00 4.67
C GLN A 105 -0.45 -12.96 6.08
N ASP A 106 0.26 -12.35 7.02
CA ASP A 106 -0.24 -12.16 8.38
C ASP A 106 -1.44 -11.23 8.41
N SER A 107 -1.33 -10.12 7.69
CA SER A 107 -2.39 -9.14 7.58
C SER A 107 -2.29 -8.27 6.33
N ILE A 108 -3.42 -7.66 5.96
CA ILE A 108 -3.46 -6.61 4.94
C ILE A 108 -3.67 -5.26 5.60
N LEU A 109 -3.16 -4.22 4.96
CA LEU A 109 -3.56 -2.84 5.23
C LEU A 109 -4.80 -2.52 4.41
N TYR A 110 -5.82 -1.94 5.03
CA TYR A 110 -7.01 -1.43 4.34
C TYR A 110 -7.39 -0.04 4.84
N HIS A 111 -7.68 0.86 3.89
CA HIS A 111 -8.11 2.23 4.15
C HIS A 111 -9.46 2.53 3.49
N ASN A 112 -10.45 2.91 4.30
CA ASN A 112 -11.83 3.15 3.86
C ASN A 112 -12.10 4.60 3.41
N GLY A 113 -11.10 5.26 2.83
CA GLY A 113 -11.16 6.69 2.52
C GLY A 113 -11.00 7.62 3.73
N HIS A 114 -11.15 7.14 4.97
CA HIS A 114 -11.05 7.98 6.18
C HIS A 114 -10.05 7.47 7.22
N LYS A 115 -10.03 6.16 7.45
CA LYS A 115 -9.23 5.50 8.48
C LYS A 115 -8.54 4.28 7.90
N ALA A 116 -7.31 4.04 8.37
CA ALA A 116 -6.58 2.81 8.12
C ALA A 116 -6.83 1.77 9.21
N LYS A 117 -6.90 0.50 8.79
CA LYS A 117 -6.84 -0.66 9.67
C LYS A 117 -5.93 -1.73 9.09
N ILE A 118 -5.21 -2.43 9.96
CA ILE A 118 -4.60 -3.73 9.67
C ILE A 118 -5.69 -4.78 9.92
N HIS A 119 -5.81 -5.76 9.03
CA HIS A 119 -6.76 -6.88 9.16
C HIS A 119 -6.03 -8.21 9.00
N GLY A 120 -6.08 -9.06 10.02
CA GLY A 120 -5.37 -10.34 10.03
C GLY A 120 -5.99 -11.41 9.14
N THR A 121 -5.14 -12.07 8.37
CA THR A 121 -5.53 -13.06 7.36
C THR A 121 -5.19 -14.50 7.76
N ASN A 122 -4.24 -14.70 8.69
CA ASN A 122 -3.89 -16.02 9.23
C ASN A 122 -3.95 -16.04 10.76
N GLU A 123 -3.84 -17.22 11.36
CA GLU A 123 -4.04 -17.42 12.81
C GLU A 123 -2.82 -17.06 13.65
N ILE A 124 -1.63 -17.13 13.05
CA ILE A 124 -0.33 -16.98 13.74
C ILE A 124 0.13 -15.52 13.72
N GLY A 125 -0.11 -14.83 12.61
CA GLY A 125 0.34 -13.49 12.35
C GLY A 125 -0.47 -12.43 13.08
N TYR A 126 0.18 -11.29 13.37
CA TYR A 126 -0.51 -10.13 13.95
C TYR A 126 -1.50 -9.52 12.93
N PRO A 127 -2.74 -9.15 13.32
CA PRO A 127 -3.35 -9.12 14.66
C PRO A 127 -4.16 -10.39 15.02
N GLY A 128 -3.99 -11.48 14.29
CA GLY A 128 -4.80 -12.69 14.33
C GLY A 128 -5.94 -12.67 13.32
N LYS A 129 -6.32 -13.86 12.85
CA LYS A 129 -7.32 -14.06 11.79
C LYS A 129 -8.63 -13.36 12.11
N ASN A 130 -9.14 -12.58 11.16
CA ASN A 130 -10.35 -11.77 11.27
C ASN A 130 -10.32 -10.65 12.33
N ASN A 131 -9.22 -10.50 13.08
CA ASN A 131 -9.05 -9.36 13.97
C ASN A 131 -8.63 -8.13 13.19
N THR A 132 -8.97 -6.96 13.73
CA THR A 132 -8.57 -5.69 13.14
C THR A 132 -7.93 -4.77 14.17
N LYS A 133 -6.90 -4.03 13.76
CA LYS A 133 -6.28 -2.97 14.56
C LYS A 133 -6.33 -1.67 13.78
N GLN A 134 -6.84 -0.61 14.40
CA GLN A 134 -6.81 0.73 13.80
C GLN A 134 -5.40 1.33 13.89
N ILE A 135 -4.93 1.87 12.78
CA ILE A 135 -3.56 2.44 12.63
C ILE A 135 -3.60 3.95 12.46
N GLY A 136 -4.78 4.58 12.59
CA GLY A 136 -4.90 6.03 12.53
C GLY A 136 -4.96 6.61 11.11
N LYS A 137 -4.49 7.85 10.99
CA LYS A 137 -4.52 8.65 9.75
C LYS A 137 -3.22 8.48 8.98
N ILE A 138 -3.32 8.64 7.66
CA ILE A 138 -2.16 8.68 6.77
C ILE A 138 -1.42 10.01 6.97
N HIS A 139 -0.12 9.92 7.16
CA HIS A 139 0.80 11.05 7.12
C HIS A 139 1.73 10.89 5.92
N PHE A 140 2.13 12.02 5.34
CA PHE A 140 2.97 12.05 4.15
C PHE A 140 4.34 12.61 4.52
N ASN A 141 5.41 11.99 3.99
CA ASN A 141 6.81 12.37 4.18
C ASN A 141 7.24 12.57 5.64
N ARG A 142 7.01 11.57 6.50
CA ARG A 142 7.67 11.51 7.81
C ARG A 142 8.84 10.53 7.71
N PRO A 143 10.06 11.00 7.39
CA PRO A 143 11.22 10.12 7.25
C PRO A 143 11.63 9.45 8.57
N GLU A 144 11.23 10.03 9.70
CA GLU A 144 11.48 9.51 11.06
C GLU A 144 10.48 8.41 11.50
N SER A 145 9.50 8.06 10.68
CA SER A 145 8.50 7.05 11.06
C SER A 145 9.07 5.64 10.94
N GLU A 146 8.92 4.79 11.96
CA GLU A 146 9.44 3.41 11.94
C GLU A 146 8.79 2.53 10.86
N ASN A 147 7.53 2.83 10.51
CA ASN A 147 6.73 2.03 9.58
C ASN A 147 6.28 2.87 8.38
N GLN A 148 7.03 2.79 7.28
CA GLN A 148 6.81 3.61 6.07
C GLN A 148 6.44 2.75 4.87
N THR A 149 5.55 3.26 4.02
CA THR A 149 5.33 2.75 2.67
C THR A 149 5.92 3.71 1.66
N GLU A 150 6.90 3.25 0.89
CA GLU A 150 7.59 4.00 -0.15
C GLU A 150 6.98 3.73 -1.53
N MET A 151 6.63 4.80 -2.24
CA MET A 151 6.12 4.77 -3.61
C MET A 151 7.19 5.25 -4.58
N LYS A 152 7.68 4.34 -5.43
CA LYS A 152 8.68 4.69 -6.46
C LYS A 152 8.04 5.44 -7.64
N PRO A 153 8.71 6.45 -8.20
CA PRO A 153 8.22 7.19 -9.38
C PRO A 153 8.09 6.27 -10.60
N LYS A 154 7.23 6.64 -11.56
CA LYS A 154 6.94 5.83 -12.77
C LYS A 154 8.05 5.88 -13.83
N SER A 155 8.96 6.84 -13.76
CA SER A 155 10.07 7.03 -14.71
C SER A 155 11.18 7.82 -14.04
N ASN A 156 12.43 7.52 -14.41
CA ASN A 156 13.63 8.27 -14.02
C ASN A 156 13.86 9.53 -14.90
N ASN A 157 13.01 9.77 -15.90
CA ASN A 157 13.16 10.91 -16.78
C ASN A 157 12.99 12.21 -15.96
N PRO A 158 13.83 13.23 -16.22
CA PRO A 158 13.67 14.53 -15.60
C PRO A 158 12.26 15.05 -15.86
N LEU A 159 11.66 15.63 -14.82
CA LEU A 159 10.42 16.39 -14.99
C LEU A 159 10.71 17.59 -15.94
N LYS A 160 9.67 18.14 -16.56
CA LYS A 160 9.77 19.34 -17.43
C LYS A 160 10.72 20.39 -16.81
N PRO A 161 11.50 21.13 -17.63
CA PRO A 161 12.48 22.11 -17.14
C PRO A 161 11.89 23.00 -16.02
N GLY A 162 12.60 23.10 -14.89
CA GLY A 162 12.14 23.81 -13.69
C GLY A 162 11.51 22.93 -12.59
N ARG A 163 11.53 21.60 -12.71
CA ARG A 163 11.00 20.67 -11.70
C ARG A 163 12.09 19.73 -11.20
N THR A 164 12.40 19.78 -9.90
CA THR A 164 13.44 18.96 -9.26
C THR A 164 13.11 17.47 -9.34
N SER A 165 14.15 16.63 -9.44
CA SER A 165 14.06 15.17 -9.49
C SER A 165 13.07 14.62 -8.45
N LYS A 166 12.20 13.69 -8.87
CA LYS A 166 11.20 13.10 -7.97
C LYS A 166 11.90 12.29 -6.90
N ALA A 167 12.00 12.84 -5.69
CA ALA A 167 12.30 12.07 -4.50
C ALA A 167 11.27 10.94 -4.33
N ASN A 168 11.71 9.80 -3.79
CA ASN A 168 10.79 8.73 -3.40
C ASN A 168 9.78 9.28 -2.40
N ALA A 169 8.51 8.93 -2.61
CA ALA A 169 7.44 9.52 -1.83
C ALA A 169 6.96 8.52 -0.80
N ARG A 170 6.89 8.93 0.46
CA ARG A 170 6.61 8.02 1.57
C ARG A 170 5.34 8.44 2.28
N PHE A 171 4.57 7.44 2.71
CA PHE A 171 3.48 7.67 3.64
C PHE A 171 3.55 6.65 4.78
N ASP A 172 3.17 7.09 5.95
CA ASP A 172 3.12 6.28 7.16
C ASP A 172 1.74 6.39 7.81
N MET A 173 1.43 5.41 8.65
CA MET A 173 0.21 5.42 9.47
C MET A 173 0.64 5.21 10.92
N SER A 174 0.44 6.25 11.72
CA SER A 174 0.82 6.22 13.14
C SER A 174 -0.31 5.60 13.94
N PHE A 175 -0.06 4.49 14.61
CA PHE A 175 -0.98 3.94 15.61
C PHE A 175 -1.44 5.06 16.54
N LYS A 176 -2.75 5.13 16.80
CA LYS A 176 -3.21 5.96 17.92
C LYS A 176 -2.61 5.34 19.18
N LYS A 177 -1.72 6.10 19.84
CA LYS A 177 -1.36 5.87 21.24
C LYS A 177 -2.64 5.92 22.08
#